data_AF-A0A3S1T2B5-F1
#
_entry.id   AF-A0A3S1T2B5-F1
#
_cell.length_a   1.000
_cell.length_b   1.000
_cell.length_c   1.000
_cell.angle_alpha   90.00
_cell.angle_beta   90.00
_cell.angle_gamma   90.00
#
_symmetry.space_group_name_H-M   'P 1'
#
loop_
_entity.id
_entity.type
_entity.pdbx_description
1 polymer ?
#
loop_
_entity_poly.entity_id
_entity_poly.type
_entity_poly.pdbx_seq_one_letter_code
_entity_poly.pdbx_strand_id
1 'polypeptide(L)' 'MQSRLDKSPVATWWWTIDRWFLAAFLSLMGLGIVLSFAASPAVAERIGLDSFHFATRQIIFTV' A
#
# COMPACT_ATOMS: atom_id res chain seq x y z
N MET A 1 19.53 16.30 -4.79
CA MET A 1 18.70 17.31 -5.50
C MET A 1 18.64 16.91 -6.96
N GLN A 2 17.46 16.53 -7.49
CA GLN A 2 17.27 16.37 -8.93
C GLN A 2 17.39 17.74 -9.60
N SER A 3 18.17 17.80 -10.68
CA SER A 3 18.34 19.01 -11.48
C SER A 3 16.97 19.46 -12.00
N ARG A 4 16.63 20.75 -11.85
CA ARG A 4 15.41 21.34 -12.43
C ARG A 4 15.38 21.28 -13.96
N LEU A 5 16.51 20.94 -14.59
CA LEU A 5 16.65 20.76 -16.03
C LEU A 5 16.27 19.35 -16.49
N ASP A 6 16.07 18.42 -15.56
CA ASP A 6 15.75 17.03 -15.89
C ASP A 6 14.27 16.90 -16.29
N LYS A 7 14.03 16.77 -17.60
CA LYS A 7 12.69 16.69 -18.21
C LYS A 7 12.22 15.26 -18.46
N SER A 8 12.81 14.28 -17.77
CA SER A 8 12.31 12.91 -17.87
C SER A 8 10.82 12.84 -17.45
N PRO A 9 10.02 11.93 -18.04
CA PRO A 9 8.61 11.80 -17.70
C PRO A 9 8.37 11.54 -16.20
N VAL A 10 9.25 10.76 -15.57
CA VAL A 10 9.19 10.44 -14.13
C VAL A 10 9.49 11.67 -13.28
N ALA A 11 10.52 12.46 -13.64
CA ALA A 11 10.84 13.69 -12.92
C ALA A 11 9.71 14.71 -13.02
N THR A 12 9.13 14.88 -14.21
CA THR A 12 8.00 15.79 -14.43
C THR A 12 6.77 15.36 -13.63
N TRP A 13 6.45 14.06 -13.65
CA TRP A 13 5.35 13.48 -12.87
C TRP A 13 5.53 13.71 -11.37
N TRP A 14 6.72 13.42 -10.84
CA TRP A 14 7.03 13.61 -9.42
C TRP A 14 6.97 15.07 -8.97
N TRP A 15 7.26 16.02 -9.86
CA TRP A 15 7.12 17.45 -9.60
C TRP A 15 5.68 17.94 -9.69
N THR A 16 4.81 17.26 -10.43
CA THR A 16 3.41 17.70 -10.65
C THR A 16 2.46 17.10 -9.60
N ILE A 17 2.78 15.93 -9.05
CA ILE A 17 1.89 15.22 -8.13
C ILE A 17 1.85 15.87 -6.74
N ASP A 18 0.66 15.87 -6.14
CA ASP A 18 0.50 16.25 -4.73
C ASP A 18 1.05 15.14 -3.82
N ARG A 19 2.12 15.46 -3.10
CA ARG A 19 2.82 14.53 -2.21
C ARG A 19 2.05 14.22 -0.94
N TRP A 20 1.23 15.15 -0.45
CA TRP A 20 0.40 14.92 0.73
C TRP A 20 -0.75 14.01 0.40
N PHE A 21 -1.38 14.20 -0.76
CA PHE A 21 -2.43 13.31 -1.24
C PHE A 21 -1.88 11.89 -1.51
N LEU A 22 -0.72 11.80 -2.17
CA LEU A 22 -0.04 10.52 -2.39
C LEU A 22 0.32 9.83 -1.06
N ALA A 23 0.86 10.58 -0.09
CA ALA A 23 1.19 10.05 1.23
C ALA A 23 -0.06 9.57 1.98
N ALA A 24 -1.17 10.33 1.92
CA ALA A 24 -2.44 9.93 2.53
C ALA A 24 -2.95 8.62 1.92
N PHE A 25 -2.93 8.48 0.60
CA PHE A 25 -3.34 7.25 -0.08
C PHE A 25 -2.47 6.06 0.31
N LEU A 26 -1.15 6.20 0.26
CA LEU A 26 -0.21 5.15 0.68
C LEU A 26 -0.38 4.80 2.16
N SER A 27 -0.69 5.77 3.02
CA SER A 27 -0.97 5.52 4.44
C SER A 27 -2.25 4.71 4.64
N LEU A 28 -3.32 4.98 3.88
CA LEU A 28 -4.56 4.22 3.93
C LEU A 28 -4.35 2.77 3.47
N MET A 29 -3.59 2.57 2.39
CA MET A 29 -3.21 1.23 1.91
C MET A 29 -2.43 0.47 2.99
N GLY A 30 -1.41 1.10 3.58
CA GLY A 30 -0.61 0.51 4.65
C GLY A 30 -1.44 0.17 5.90
N LEU A 31 -2.32 1.07 6.33
CA LEU A 31 -3.25 0.84 7.43
C LEU A 31 -4.19 -0.33 7.15
N GLY A 32 -4.73 -0.41 5.92
CA GLY A 32 -5.56 -1.54 5.50
C GLY A 32 -4.83 -2.88 5.64
N ILE A 33 -3.57 -2.94 5.20
CA ILE A 33 -2.73 -4.14 5.33
C ILE A 33 -2.50 -4.48 6.82
N VAL A 34 -2.15 -3.51 7.66
CA VAL A 34 -1.93 -3.74 9.11
C VAL A 34 -3.20 -4.26 9.80
N LEU A 35 -4.36 -3.68 9.48
CA LEU A 35 -5.64 -4.15 10.01
C LEU A 35 -5.97 -5.57 9.55
N SER A 36 -5.64 -5.93 8.30
CA SER A 36 -5.78 -7.31 7.81
C SER A 36 -4.89 -8.29 8.60
N PHE A 37 -3.66 -7.92 8.96
CA PHE A 37 -2.81 -8.75 9.83
C PHE A 37 -3.40 -8.94 11.23
N ALA A 38 -4.02 -7.91 11.80
CA ALA A 38 -4.64 -8.00 13.13
C ALA A 38 -5.91 -8.88 13.13
N ALA A 39 -6.70 -8.85 12.07
CA ALA A 39 -7.97 -9.58 11.98
C ALA A 39 -7.84 -11.02 11.41
N SER A 40 -6.80 -11.29 10.61
CA SER A 40 -6.61 -12.55 9.87
C SER A 40 -6.50 -13.82 10.73
N PRO A 41 -5.75 -13.86 11.85
CA PRO A 41 -5.50 -15.13 12.56
C PRO A 41 -6.77 -15.74 13.14
N ALA A 42 -7.61 -14.93 13.78
CA ALA A 42 -8.81 -15.39 14.48
C ALA A 42 -9.89 -15.94 13.55
N VAL A 43 -9.96 -15.45 12.30
CA VAL A 43 -10.91 -15.92 11.28
C VAL A 43 -10.33 -17.08 10.48
N ALA A 44 -9.03 -17.06 10.15
CA ALA A 44 -8.37 -18.12 9.41
C ALA A 44 -8.37 -19.45 10.18
N GLU A 45 -8.10 -19.42 11.49
CA GLU A 45 -8.12 -20.60 12.35
C GLU A 45 -9.52 -21.24 12.43
N ARG A 46 -10.59 -20.44 12.36
CA ARG A 46 -11.98 -20.93 12.32
C ARG A 46 -12.36 -21.60 11.00
N ILE A 47 -11.69 -21.27 9.90
CA ILE A 47 -12.01 -21.75 8.55
C ILE A 47 -10.99 -22.83 8.09
N GLY A 48 -9.99 -23.15 8.92
CA GLY A 48 -8.94 -24.12 8.60
C GLY A 48 -7.96 -23.63 7.52
N LEU A 49 -7.86 -22.30 7.36
CA LEU A 49 -6.96 -21.64 6.42
C LEU A 49 -5.71 -21.15 7.13
N ASP A 50 -4.66 -20.93 6.36
CA ASP A 50 -3.38 -20.42 6.86
C ASP A 50 -3.56 -19.02 7.50
N SER A 51 -2.91 -18.76 8.64
CA SER A 51 -3.19 -17.59 9.49
C SER A 51 -2.96 -16.24 8.79
N PHE A 52 -2.25 -16.23 7.66
CA PHE A 52 -1.97 -15.04 6.84
C PHE A 52 -2.65 -15.04 5.47
N HIS A 53 -3.63 -15.92 5.24
CA HIS A 53 -4.34 -16.00 3.96
C HIS A 53 -4.97 -14.66 3.53
N PHE A 54 -5.61 -13.96 4.48
CA PHE A 54 -6.27 -12.68 4.20
C PHE A 54 -5.29 -11.53 4.02
N ALA A 55 -4.22 -11.49 4.82
CA ALA A 55 -3.16 -10.49 4.68
C ALA A 55 -2.43 -10.61 3.33
N THR A 56 -2.14 -11.84 2.90
CA THR A 56 -1.50 -12.11 1.61
C THR A 56 -2.37 -11.63 0.44
N ARG A 57 -3.68 -11.91 0.48
CA ARG A 57 -4.63 -11.39 -0.53
C ARG A 57 -4.74 -9.87 -0.49
N GLN A 58 -4.80 -9.26 0.69
CA GLN A 58 -4.85 -7.82 0.83
C GLN A 58 -3.65 -7.18 0.12
N ILE A 59 -2.43 -7.68 0.36
CA ILE A 59 -1.20 -7.17 -0.27
C ILE A 59 -1.26 -7.32 -1.80
N ILE A 60 -1.72 -8.46 -2.31
CA ILE A 60 -1.82 -8.72 -3.76
C ILE A 60 -2.80 -7.77 -4.45
N PHE A 61 -3.94 -7.44 -3.81
CA PHE A 61 -5.00 -6.61 -4.42
C PHE A 61 -4.91 -5.12 -4.08
N THR A 62 -3.97 -4.70 -3.24
CA THR A 62 -3.88 -3.31 -2.78
C THR A 62 -3.33 -2.37 -3.86
N VAL A 63 -2.52 -2.88 -4.81
CA VAL A 63 -1.93 -2.11 -5.94
C VAL A 63 -2.77 -2.30 -7.20
#